data_AF-A0AAW7Y7S0-F1
#
_entry.id   AF-A0AAW7Y7S0-F1
#
_cell.length_a   1.000
_cell.length_b   1.000
_cell.length_c   1.000
_cell.angle_alpha   90.00
_cell.angle_beta   90.00
_cell.angle_gamma   90.00
#
_symmetry.space_group_name_H-M   'P 1'
#
loop_
_entity.id
_entity.type
_entity.pdbx_description
1 polymer ?
#
loop_
_entity_poly.entity_id
_entity_poly.type
_entity_poly.pdbx_seq_one_letter_code
_entity_poly.pdbx_strand_id
1 'polypeptide(L)'
;MRQSVYLRLAVLLVRADLHREQQAWRHANRRIEVDFPHLTDHLLRDIGIGKDRRLEVEFGASLAQRKTRHLRREFRSRQLT
;
A
#
# COMPACT_ATOMS: atom_id res chain seq x y z
N MET A 1 33.15 -31.27 -7.80
CA MET A 1 32.47 -30.17 -7.08
C MET A 1 31.45 -29.44 -7.98
N ARG A 2 30.30 -30.07 -8.29
CA ARG A 2 29.20 -29.46 -9.07
C ARG A 2 27.93 -29.18 -8.25
N GLN A 3 27.94 -29.51 -6.96
CA GLN A 3 26.82 -29.35 -6.03
C GLN A 3 26.49 -27.87 -5.74
N SER A 4 27.49 -26.99 -5.77
CA SER A 4 27.32 -25.55 -5.55
C SER A 4 26.52 -24.87 -6.66
N VAL A 5 26.61 -25.36 -7.90
CA VAL A 5 25.86 -24.82 -9.04
C VAL A 5 24.38 -25.18 -8.91
N TYR A 6 24.08 -26.42 -8.53
CA TYR A 6 22.71 -26.87 -8.31
C TYR A 6 22.03 -26.12 -7.15
N LEU A 7 22.75 -25.95 -6.03
CA LEU A 7 22.27 -25.16 -4.90
C LEU A 7 21.98 -23.70 -5.28
N ARG A 8 22.84 -23.07 -6.07
CA ARG A 8 22.61 -21.70 -6.56
C ARG A 8 21.37 -21.61 -7.45
N LEU A 9 21.17 -22.58 -8.34
CA LEU A 9 19.98 -22.65 -9.19
C LEU A 9 18.70 -22.87 -8.39
N ALA A 10 18.73 -23.79 -7.42
CA ALA A 10 17.59 -24.07 -6.56
C ALA A 10 17.16 -22.82 -5.76
N VAL A 11 18.13 -22.10 -5.18
CA VAL A 11 17.87 -20.85 -4.44
C VAL A 11 17.26 -19.78 -5.36
N LEU A 12 17.75 -19.66 -6.60
CA LEU A 12 17.21 -18.70 -7.55
C LEU A 12 15.76 -19.02 -7.90
N LEU A 13 15.46 -20.29 -8.20
CA LEU A 13 14.12 -20.75 -8.55
C LEU A 13 13.12 -20.52 -7.40
N VAL A 14 13.49 -20.89 -6.16
CA VAL A 14 12.65 -20.66 -4.97
C VAL A 14 12.37 -19.18 -4.76
N ARG A 15 13.39 -18.33 -4.95
CA ARG A 15 13.23 -16.88 -4.80
C ARG A 15 12.33 -16.27 -5.88
N ALA A 16 12.43 -16.77 -7.11
CA ALA A 16 11.56 -16.34 -8.21
C ALA A 16 10.10 -16.76 -7.96
N ASP A 17 9.89 -17.96 -7.43
CA ASP A 17 8.57 -18.49 -7.13
C ASP A 17 7.89 -17.70 -6.00
N LEU A 18 8.62 -17.47 -4.90
CA LEU A 18 8.17 -16.59 -3.81
C LEU A 18 7.81 -15.18 -4.32
N HIS A 19 8.58 -14.64 -5.26
CA HIS A 19 8.30 -13.32 -5.80
C HIS A 19 7.02 -13.30 -6.65
N ARG A 20 6.74 -14.38 -7.40
CA ARG A 20 5.49 -14.53 -8.15
C ARG A 20 4.30 -14.70 -7.22
N GLU A 21 4.43 -15.55 -6.22
CA GLU A 21 3.38 -15.79 -5.23
C GLU A 21 3.08 -14.51 -4.45
N GLN A 22 4.10 -13.77 -4.03
CA GLN A 22 3.92 -12.49 -3.35
C GLN A 22 3.26 -11.44 -4.25
N GLN A 23 3.55 -11.43 -5.56
CA GLN A 23 2.86 -10.56 -6.51
C GLN A 23 1.40 -10.98 -6.72
N ALA A 24 1.13 -12.27 -6.87
CA ALA A 24 -0.23 -12.81 -6.99
C ALA A 24 -1.04 -12.52 -5.72
N TRP A 25 -0.45 -12.74 -4.55
CA TRP A 25 -1.03 -12.43 -3.26
C TRP A 25 -1.29 -10.93 -3.11
N ARG A 26 -0.36 -10.06 -3.49
CA ARG A 26 -0.61 -8.60 -3.51
C ARG A 26 -1.72 -8.22 -4.50
N HIS A 27 -1.84 -8.88 -5.64
CA HIS A 27 -2.92 -8.61 -6.59
C HIS A 27 -4.29 -9.04 -6.06
N ALA A 28 -4.36 -10.18 -5.37
CA ALA A 28 -5.57 -10.68 -4.73
C ALA A 28 -5.93 -9.85 -3.48
N ASN A 29 -4.97 -9.65 -2.58
CA ASN A 29 -5.16 -8.98 -1.29
C ASN A 29 -5.04 -7.45 -1.34
N ARG A 30 -4.71 -6.82 -2.49
CA ARG A 30 -4.96 -5.37 -2.66
C ARG A 30 -6.45 -5.02 -2.59
N ARG A 31 -7.32 -6.01 -2.80
CA ARG A 31 -8.78 -5.87 -2.83
C ARG A 31 -9.43 -6.63 -1.68
N ILE A 32 -8.86 -6.54 -0.47
CA ILE A 32 -9.55 -7.05 0.72
C ILE A 32 -10.82 -6.23 0.88
N GLU A 33 -11.94 -6.85 0.53
CA GLU A 33 -13.27 -6.41 0.87
C GLU A 33 -13.40 -6.54 2.38
N VAL A 34 -13.46 -5.40 3.05
CA VAL A 34 -13.56 -5.40 4.51
C VAL A 34 -15.04 -5.41 4.85
N ASP A 35 -15.56 -6.60 5.13
CA ASP A 35 -16.95 -6.74 5.56
C ASP A 35 -17.03 -6.44 7.06
N PHE A 36 -17.42 -5.21 7.38
CA PHE A 36 -17.75 -4.79 8.74
C PHE A 36 -19.26 -4.62 8.86
N PRO A 37 -20.02 -5.70 9.11
CA PRO A 37 -21.48 -5.66 9.15
C PRO A 37 -22.04 -4.80 10.30
N HIS A 38 -21.20 -4.41 11.26
CA HIS A 38 -21.58 -3.64 12.44
C HIS A 38 -21.21 -2.15 12.35
N LEU A 39 -20.53 -1.71 11.29
CA LEU A 39 -20.16 -0.30 11.13
C LEU A 39 -21.16 0.43 10.23
N THR A 40 -21.56 1.62 10.65
CA THR A 40 -22.36 2.55 9.84
C THR A 40 -21.56 3.03 8.63
N ASP A 41 -22.21 3.22 7.49
CA ASP A 41 -21.60 3.73 6.24
C ASP A 41 -20.78 5.01 6.43
N HIS A 42 -21.21 5.90 7.34
CA HIS A 42 -20.47 7.12 7.68
C HIS A 42 -19.11 6.81 8.33
N LEU A 43 -19.08 5.82 9.22
CA LEU A 43 -17.88 5.39 9.94
C LEU A 43 -16.91 4.67 8.99
N LEU A 44 -17.43 3.86 8.07
CA LEU A 44 -16.65 3.25 7.00
C LEU A 44 -15.97 4.31 6.12
N ARG A 45 -16.71 5.38 5.76
CA ARG A 45 -16.17 6.49 4.99
C ARG A 45 -15.05 7.24 5.71
N ASP A 46 -15.15 7.43 7.02
CA ASP A 46 -14.12 8.10 7.81
C ASP A 46 -12.85 7.25 7.97
N ILE A 47 -12.99 5.92 8.00
CA ILE A 47 -11.88 4.95 7.99
C ILE A 47 -11.19 4.89 6.62
N GLY A 48 -11.83 5.44 5.57
CA GLY A 48 -11.34 5.38 4.19
C GLY A 48 -11.75 4.14 3.42
N ILE A 49 -12.83 3.50 3.87
CA ILE A 49 -13.50 2.43 3.15
C ILE A 49 -14.55 3.07 2.24
N GLY A 50 -14.35 2.93 0.93
CA GLY A 50 -15.29 3.39 -0.08
C GLY A 50 -16.61 2.62 -0.05
N LYS A 51 -17.62 3.12 -0.78
CA LYS A 51 -18.97 2.51 -0.86
C LYS A 51 -18.96 1.04 -1.31
N ASP A 52 -17.93 0.64 -2.05
CA ASP A 52 -17.71 -0.74 -2.50
C ASP A 52 -17.11 -1.64 -1.40
N ARG A 53 -17.11 -1.21 -0.13
CA ARG A 53 -16.44 -1.89 1.01
C ARG A 53 -14.94 -2.14 0.79
N ARG A 54 -14.33 -1.29 -0.02
CA ARG A 54 -12.91 -1.36 -0.38
C ARG A 54 -12.13 -0.28 0.33
N LEU A 55 -10.98 -0.63 0.89
CA LEU A 55 -10.01 0.35 1.40
C LEU A 55 -9.49 1.18 0.22
N GLU A 56 -9.76 2.48 0.22
CA GLU A 56 -9.14 3.39 -0.72
C GLU A 56 -7.67 3.57 -0.31
N VAL A 57 -6.76 2.99 -1.09
CA VAL A 57 -5.30 3.05 -0.84
C VAL A 57 -4.76 4.49 -0.77
N GLU A 58 -5.52 5.46 -1.29
CA GLU A 58 -5.18 6.88 -1.26
C GLU A 58 -5.73 7.66 -0.06
N PHE A 59 -6.51 7.02 0.82
CA PHE A 59 -7.14 7.73 1.93
C PHE A 59 -6.08 8.24 2.92
N GLY A 60 -5.98 9.56 3.04
CA GLY A 60 -5.07 10.24 3.96
C GLY A 60 -3.70 10.58 3.38
N ALA A 61 -3.06 9.70 2.60
CA ALA A 61 -1.69 9.93 2.10
C ALA A 61 -1.61 11.14 1.14
N SER A 62 -2.55 11.23 0.19
CA SER A 62 -2.57 12.30 -0.82
C SER A 62 -2.94 13.65 -0.22
N LEU A 63 -3.93 13.69 0.69
CA LEU A 63 -4.37 14.91 1.38
C LEU A 63 -3.31 15.41 2.37
N ALA A 64 -2.67 14.53 3.14
CA ALA A 64 -1.60 14.89 4.04
C ALA A 64 -0.38 15.42 3.27
N GLN A 65 0.00 14.76 2.17
CA GLN A 65 1.09 15.22 1.31
C GLN A 65 0.78 16.59 0.67
N ARG A 66 -0.48 16.84 0.28
CA ARG A 66 -0.91 18.13 -0.25
C ARG A 66 -0.86 19.22 0.83
N LYS A 67 -1.40 18.97 2.03
CA LYS A 67 -1.36 19.92 3.15
C LYS A 67 0.07 20.25 3.58
N THR A 68 0.93 19.24 3.73
CA THR A 68 2.35 19.45 4.07
C THR A 68 3.10 20.26 3.01
N ARG A 69 2.79 20.06 1.72
CA ARG A 69 3.34 20.90 0.62
C ARG A 69 2.92 22.36 0.74
N HIS A 70 1.65 22.63 1.04
CA HIS A 70 1.14 24.00 1.23
C HIS A 70 1.79 24.67 2.43
N LEU A 71 1.83 24.00 3.58
CA LEU A 71 2.49 24.52 4.78
C LEU A 71 3.97 24.84 4.52
N ARG A 72 4.71 23.93 3.88
CA ARG A 72 6.12 24.18 3.51
C ARG A 72 6.29 25.41 2.61
N ARG A 73 5.35 25.66 1.68
CA ARG A 73 5.39 26.84 0.82
C ARG A 73 5.18 28.13 1.61
N GLU A 74 4.16 28.16 2.48
CA GLU A 74 3.86 29.33 3.31
C GLU A 74 4.96 29.66 4.32
N PHE A 75 5.53 28.65 4.98
CA PHE A 75 6.66 28.86 5.88
C PHE A 75 7.90 29.38 5.15
N ARG A 76 8.19 28.86 3.94
CA ARG A 76 9.33 29.32 3.14
C ARG A 76 9.15 30.75 2.63
N SER A 77 7.94 31.14 2.23
CA SER A 77 7.66 32.52 1.82
C SER A 77 7.80 33.51 2.99
N ARG A 78 7.43 33.07 4.21
CA ARG A 78 7.55 33.90 5.42
C ARG A 78 8.97 34.04 5.95
N GLN A 79 9.87 33.09 5.69
CA GLN A 79 11.27 33.17 6.09
C GLN A 79 12.12 34.10 5.18
N LEU A 80 11.60 34.50 4.03
CA LEU A 80 12.28 35.36 3.05
C LEU A 80 11.89 36.85 3.16
N THR A 81 10.87 37.16 3.97
CA THR A 81 10.48 38.51 4.42
C THR A 81 11.01 38.77 5.82
#